data_AF-A0A258NGD6-F1
#
_entry.id   AF-A0A258NGD6-F1
#
_cell.length_a   1.000
_cell.length_b   1.000
_cell.length_c   1.000
_cell.angle_alpha   90.00
_cell.angle_beta   90.00
_cell.angle_gamma   90.00
#
_symmetry.space_group_name_H-M   'P 1'
#
loop_
_entity.id
_entity.type
_entity.pdbx_description
1 polymer ?
#
loop_
_entity_poly.entity_id
_entity_poly.type
_entity_poly.pdbx_seq_one_letter_code
_entity_poly.pdbx_strand_id
1 'polypeptide(L)'
;NVSPDVMVVGEQTMFEQLIVNLLVNARDACESRPSAALGHPPRVIVHCRAEDDRVIIEVDDNAGGIAPDILPHLFEAFTTTKPADKGTGLGLSLSRTVVRDMGGTISAANLAEGARFTVDLPRLVVPAPEMAE
;
A
#
# COMPACT_ATOMS: atom_id res chain seq x y z
N ASN A 1 -0.13 13.91 -5.80
CA ASN A 1 0.71 15.00 -6.34
C ASN A 1 2.10 14.88 -5.77
N VAL A 2 2.92 14.05 -6.41
CA VAL A 2 4.37 14.00 -6.16
C VAL A 2 5.07 14.52 -7.40
N SER A 3 6.14 15.27 -7.18
CA SER A 3 6.93 15.84 -8.25
C SER A 3 7.60 14.71 -9.07
N PRO A 4 7.69 14.82 -10.41
CA PRO A 4 8.19 13.74 -11.27
C PRO A 4 9.67 13.39 -11.06
N ASP A 5 10.40 14.18 -10.28
CA ASP A 5 11.80 13.96 -9.88
C ASP A 5 11.96 13.12 -8.60
N VAL A 6 10.86 12.72 -7.96
CA VAL A 6 10.93 11.83 -6.80
C VAL A 6 11.19 10.40 -7.26
N MET A 7 12.35 9.88 -6.86
CA MET A 7 12.83 8.56 -7.23
C MET A 7 13.04 7.69 -5.99
N VAL A 8 12.91 6.37 -6.16
CA VAL A 8 13.25 5.34 -5.18
C VAL A 8 14.04 4.25 -5.89
N VAL A 9 14.85 3.48 -5.15
CA VAL A 9 15.62 2.36 -5.70
C VAL A 9 14.83 1.07 -5.57
N GLY A 10 14.72 0.28 -6.64
CA GLY A 10 14.06 -1.02 -6.62
C GLY A 10 13.83 -1.62 -8.00
N GLU A 11 13.26 -2.83 -8.03
CA GLU A 11 12.82 -3.46 -9.28
C GLU A 11 11.43 -2.94 -9.68
N GLN A 12 11.36 -2.27 -10.83
CA GLN A 12 10.14 -1.60 -11.29
C GLN A 12 8.93 -2.55 -11.36
N THR A 13 9.07 -3.72 -11.98
CA THR A 13 7.98 -4.69 -12.15
C THR A 13 7.40 -5.16 -10.80
N MET A 14 8.27 -5.43 -9.83
CA MET A 14 7.85 -5.86 -8.50
C MET A 14 7.15 -4.73 -7.74
N PHE A 15 7.63 -3.49 -7.89
CA PHE A 15 6.96 -2.32 -7.34
C PHE A 15 5.58 -2.07 -7.96
N GLU A 16 5.46 -2.19 -9.29
CA GLU A 16 4.15 -2.13 -9.97
C GLU A 16 3.20 -3.20 -9.43
N GLN A 17 3.68 -4.43 -9.27
CA GLN A 17 2.88 -5.53 -8.73
C GLN A 17 2.45 -5.30 -7.28
N LEU A 18 3.31 -4.69 -6.45
CA LEU A 18 2.97 -4.23 -5.10
C LEU A 18 1.79 -3.25 -5.15
N ILE A 19 1.87 -2.21 -5.98
CA ILE A 19 0.81 -1.19 -6.07
C ILE A 19 -0.49 -1.80 -6.58
N VAL A 20 -0.44 -2.64 -7.61
CA VAL A 20 -1.62 -3.38 -8.11
C VAL A 20 -2.24 -4.23 -7.01
N ASN A 21 -1.44 -4.93 -6.21
CA ASN A 21 -1.94 -5.76 -5.13
C ASN A 21 -2.66 -4.93 -4.04
N LEU A 22 -2.14 -3.76 -3.68
CA LEU A 22 -2.81 -2.86 -2.72
C LEU A 22 -4.14 -2.34 -3.29
N LEU A 23 -4.16 -1.93 -4.55
CA LEU A 23 -5.37 -1.43 -5.23
C LEU A 23 -6.45 -2.51 -5.38
N VAL A 24 -6.04 -3.74 -5.74
CA VAL A 24 -6.95 -4.89 -5.82
C VAL A 24 -7.53 -5.22 -4.45
N ASN A 25 -6.73 -5.17 -3.39
CA ASN A 25 -7.24 -5.38 -2.03
C ASN A 25 -8.25 -4.31 -1.60
N ALA A 26 -7.97 -3.04 -1.87
CA ALA A 26 -8.88 -1.93 -1.60
C ALA A 26 -10.21 -2.07 -2.38
N ARG A 27 -10.13 -2.42 -3.67
CA ARG A 27 -11.31 -2.70 -4.51
C ARG A 27 -12.11 -3.86 -3.96
N ASP A 28 -11.48 -5.00 -3.70
CA ASP A 28 -12.17 -6.20 -3.22
C ASP A 28 -12.85 -5.96 -1.87
N ALA A 29 -12.22 -5.16 -0.99
CA ALA A 29 -12.84 -4.73 0.25
C ALA A 29 -14.12 -3.91 -0.02
N CYS A 30 -14.06 -2.94 -0.93
CA CYS A 30 -15.23 -2.14 -1.34
C CYS A 30 -16.35 -3.01 -1.96
N GLU A 31 -16.01 -4.00 -2.79
CA GLU A 31 -16.99 -4.88 -3.45
C GLU A 31 -17.64 -5.87 -2.48
N SER A 32 -16.91 -6.28 -1.43
CA SER A 32 -17.41 -7.21 -0.42
C SER A 32 -18.52 -6.63 0.46
N ARG A 33 -18.72 -5.31 0.42
CA ARG A 33 -19.74 -4.61 1.22
C ARG A 33 -20.63 -3.76 0.31
N PRO A 34 -21.95 -3.99 0.27
CA PRO A 34 -22.85 -3.14 -0.50
C PRO A 34 -22.76 -1.68 -0.04
N SER A 35 -22.75 -0.71 -0.95
CA SER A 35 -22.70 0.73 -0.61
C SER A 35 -23.82 1.16 0.35
N ALA A 36 -24.98 0.50 0.27
CA ALA A 36 -26.10 0.71 1.19
C ALA A 36 -25.80 0.32 2.64
N ALA A 37 -24.88 -0.63 2.87
CA ALA A 37 -24.41 -1.02 4.20
C ALA A 37 -23.32 -0.08 4.75
N LEU A 38 -22.61 0.62 3.86
CA LEU A 38 -21.56 1.58 4.23
C LEU A 38 -22.13 3.00 4.44
N GLY A 39 -23.27 3.33 3.83
CA GLY A 39 -23.88 4.66 3.93
C GLY A 39 -23.21 5.72 3.05
N HIS A 40 -22.22 5.35 2.26
CA HIS A 40 -21.49 6.22 1.33
C HIS A 40 -21.01 5.43 0.09
N PRO A 41 -20.72 6.09 -1.04
CA PRO A 41 -20.16 5.41 -2.22
C PRO A 41 -18.75 4.85 -1.93
N PRO A 42 -18.39 3.71 -2.54
CA PRO A 42 -17.05 3.15 -2.41
C PRO A 42 -16.01 4.06 -3.05
N ARG A 43 -14.86 4.19 -2.41
CA ARG A 43 -13.78 5.08 -2.83
C ARG A 43 -12.44 4.48 -2.41
N VAL A 44 -11.50 4.53 -3.35
CA VAL A 44 -10.08 4.28 -3.10
C VAL A 44 -9.31 5.56 -3.40
N ILE A 45 -8.47 6.01 -2.48
CA ILE A 45 -7.61 7.18 -2.67
C ILE A 45 -6.16 6.73 -2.55
N VAL A 46 -5.33 7.16 -3.50
CA VAL A 46 -3.88 6.99 -3.41
C VAL A 46 -3.27 8.34 -3.09
N HIS A 47 -2.60 8.42 -1.94
CA HIS A 47 -1.74 9.52 -1.60
C HIS A 47 -0.30 9.12 -1.84
N CYS A 48 0.48 10.08 -2.31
CA CYS A 48 1.93 9.93 -2.40
C CYS A 48 2.51 11.28 -2.02
N ARG A 49 3.55 11.26 -1.19
CA ARG A 49 4.28 12.44 -0.73
C ARG A 49 5.75 12.09 -0.54
N ALA A 50 6.61 13.09 -0.73
CA ALA A 50 8.02 13.01 -0.37
C ALA A 50 8.24 13.86 0.88
N GLU A 51 8.90 13.30 1.88
CA GLU A 51 9.24 13.94 3.14
C GLU A 51 10.72 13.71 3.37
N ASP A 52 11.53 14.77 3.28
CA ASP A 52 12.99 14.70 3.43
C ASP A 52 13.64 13.60 2.56
N ASP A 53 14.10 12.53 3.21
CA ASP A 53 14.76 11.34 2.66
C ASP A 53 13.82 10.14 2.48
N ARG A 54 12.51 10.34 2.59
CA ARG A 54 11.46 9.31 2.48
C ARG A 54 10.43 9.63 1.41
N VAL A 55 9.85 8.58 0.85
CA VAL A 55 8.66 8.62 -0.02
C VAL A 55 7.59 7.78 0.65
N ILE A 56 6.47 8.41 0.98
CA ILE A 56 5.33 7.75 1.61
C ILE A 56 4.21 7.64 0.60
N ILE A 57 3.73 6.40 0.40
CA ILE A 57 2.59 6.07 -0.45
C ILE A 57 1.52 5.48 0.45
N GLU A 58 0.32 6.05 0.42
CA GLU A 58 -0.82 5.57 1.18
C GLU A 58 -1.93 5.15 0.22
N VAL A 59 -2.51 3.99 0.44
CA VAL A 59 -3.70 3.51 -0.27
C VAL A 59 -4.81 3.40 0.77
N ASP A 60 -5.79 4.28 0.64
CA ASP A 60 -6.93 4.38 1.54
C ASP A 60 -8.18 3.83 0.85
N ASP A 61 -8.90 2.97 1.54
CA ASP A 61 -10.28 2.63 1.20
C ASP A 61 -11.25 3.21 2.24
N ASN A 62 -12.54 3.20 1.90
CA ASN A 62 -13.64 3.41 2.84
C ASN A 62 -14.50 2.14 2.96
N ALA A 63 -13.89 0.96 3.11
CA ALA A 63 -14.58 -0.32 3.10
C ALA A 63 -14.87 -0.92 4.49
N GLY A 64 -14.91 -0.09 5.54
CA GLY A 64 -15.23 -0.54 6.91
C GLY A 64 -14.07 -1.24 7.64
N GLY A 65 -12.84 -1.10 7.15
CA GLY A 65 -11.61 -1.48 7.83
C GLY A 65 -11.30 -2.98 7.84
N ILE A 66 -10.20 -3.31 8.51
CA ILE A 66 -9.66 -4.66 8.71
C ILE A 66 -10.03 -5.14 10.11
N ALA A 67 -10.44 -6.40 10.24
CA ALA A 67 -10.81 -6.97 11.52
C ALA A 67 -9.61 -6.98 12.50
N PRO A 68 -9.79 -6.66 13.80
CA PRO A 68 -8.69 -6.52 14.76
C PRO A 68 -7.86 -7.79 14.97
N ASP A 69 -8.47 -8.96 14.80
CA ASP A 69 -7.85 -10.28 14.88
C ASP A 69 -6.99 -10.62 13.64
N ILE A 70 -7.30 -10.01 12.50
CA ILE A 70 -6.57 -10.24 11.24
C ILE A 70 -5.42 -9.23 11.06
N LEU A 71 -5.60 -7.99 11.52
CA LEU A 71 -4.64 -6.90 11.33
C LEU A 71 -3.19 -7.25 11.73
N PRO A 72 -2.92 -7.93 12.86
CA PRO A 72 -1.55 -8.30 13.26
C PRO A 72 -0.89 -9.32 12.32
N HIS A 73 -1.69 -10.17 11.68
CA HIS A 73 -1.25 -11.28 10.83
C HIS A 73 -1.36 -10.97 9.34
N LEU A 74 -1.78 -9.76 8.98
CA LEU A 74 -2.16 -9.36 7.63
C LEU A 74 -1.04 -9.57 6.59
N PHE A 75 0.21 -9.47 7.02
CA PHE A 75 1.38 -9.65 6.17
C PHE A 75 2.04 -11.04 6.30
N GLU A 76 1.43 -11.96 7.06
CA GLU A 76 1.85 -13.36 7.10
C GLU A 76 1.35 -14.10 5.86
N ALA A 77 2.10 -15.12 5.44
CA ALA A 77 1.74 -15.89 4.26
C ALA A 77 0.43 -16.65 4.49
N PHE A 78 -0.41 -16.70 3.46
CA PHE A 78 -1.71 -17.38 3.45
C PHE A 78 -2.80 -16.72 4.31
N THR A 79 -2.53 -15.58 4.96
CA THR A 79 -3.57 -14.80 5.63
C THR A 79 -4.52 -14.20 4.58
N THR A 80 -5.77 -14.61 4.59
CA THR A 80 -6.81 -14.08 3.71
C THR A 80 -8.20 -14.27 4.31
N THR A 81 -9.09 -13.31 4.09
CA THR A 81 -10.54 -13.41 4.36
C THR A 81 -11.33 -13.83 3.13
N LYS A 82 -10.67 -13.88 1.97
CA LYS A 82 -11.31 -14.21 0.70
C LYS A 82 -11.48 -15.74 0.58
N PRO A 83 -12.53 -16.21 -0.12
CA PRO A 83 -12.66 -17.60 -0.51
C PRO A 83 -11.40 -18.13 -1.24
N ALA A 84 -11.11 -19.42 -1.11
CA ALA A 84 -9.88 -20.04 -1.62
C ALA A 84 -9.70 -19.92 -3.14
N ASP A 85 -10.79 -19.80 -3.90
CA ASP A 85 -10.81 -19.57 -5.35
C ASP A 85 -10.55 -18.11 -5.75
N LYS A 86 -10.59 -17.17 -4.79
CA LYS A 86 -10.47 -15.72 -5.02
C LYS A 86 -9.23 -15.08 -4.38
N GLY A 87 -8.49 -15.80 -3.55
CA GLY A 87 -7.28 -15.27 -2.94
C GLY A 87 -6.42 -16.32 -2.25
N THR A 88 -5.14 -16.37 -2.60
CA THR A 88 -4.16 -17.28 -2.00
C THR A 88 -3.60 -16.78 -0.67
N GLY A 89 -3.86 -15.52 -0.30
CA GLY A 89 -3.27 -14.87 0.88
C GLY A 89 -1.77 -14.58 0.76
N LEU A 90 -1.18 -14.66 -0.43
CA LEU A 90 0.26 -14.42 -0.65
C LEU A 90 0.61 -12.98 -1.05
N GLY A 91 -0.38 -12.19 -1.49
CA GLY A 91 -0.14 -10.86 -2.06
C GLY A 91 0.52 -9.90 -1.08
N LEU A 92 -0.01 -9.79 0.14
CA LEU A 92 0.53 -8.86 1.15
C LEU A 92 1.85 -9.34 1.76
N SER A 93 2.07 -10.65 1.91
CA SER A 93 3.38 -11.18 2.31
C SER A 93 4.47 -10.91 1.26
N LEU A 94 4.13 -11.02 -0.03
CA LEU A 94 5.04 -10.65 -1.11
C LEU A 94 5.29 -9.15 -1.15
N SER A 95 4.23 -8.35 -0.96
CA SER A 95 4.33 -6.88 -0.85
C SER A 95 5.31 -6.45 0.22
N ARG A 96 5.28 -7.10 1.40
CA ARG A 96 6.24 -6.84 2.49
C ARG A 96 7.68 -7.20 2.10
N THR A 97 7.89 -8.29 1.38
CA THR A 97 9.20 -8.67 0.84
C THR A 97 9.72 -7.62 -0.14
N VAL A 98 8.90 -7.22 -1.13
CA VAL A 98 9.28 -6.19 -2.12
C VAL A 98 9.68 -4.89 -1.44
N VAL A 99 8.84 -4.37 -0.54
CA VAL A 99 9.11 -3.11 0.15
C VAL A 99 10.37 -3.19 1.02
N ARG A 100 10.59 -4.33 1.70
CA ARG A 100 11.81 -4.56 2.47
C ARG A 100 13.05 -4.59 1.58
N ASP A 101 12.96 -5.25 0.43
CA ASP A 101 14.09 -5.38 -0.51
C ASP A 101 14.43 -4.02 -1.17
N MET A 102 13.46 -3.09 -1.20
CA MET A 102 13.66 -1.67 -1.53
C MET A 102 14.14 -0.81 -0.34
N GLY A 103 14.44 -1.41 0.81
CA GLY A 103 14.92 -0.71 2.01
C GLY A 103 13.84 0.03 2.81
N GLY A 104 12.56 -0.29 2.57
CA GLY A 104 11.42 0.36 3.19
C GLY A 104 10.63 -0.49 4.17
N THR A 105 9.48 0.02 4.56
CA THR A 105 8.49 -0.67 5.40
C THR A 105 7.08 -0.55 4.83
N ILE A 106 6.24 -1.56 5.07
CA ILE A 106 4.82 -1.52 4.77
C ILE A 106 4.04 -1.79 6.05
N SER A 107 2.97 -1.03 6.26
CA SER A 107 2.07 -1.16 7.41
C SER A 107 0.61 -0.98 6.99
N ALA A 108 -0.30 -1.40 7.86
CA ALA A 108 -1.73 -1.20 7.68
C ALA A 108 -2.36 -0.69 8.98
N ALA A 109 -3.35 0.19 8.86
CA ALA A 109 -4.13 0.70 9.98
C ALA A 109 -5.58 0.93 9.57
N ASN A 110 -6.50 0.89 10.55
CA ASN A 110 -7.87 1.30 10.31
C ASN A 110 -8.02 2.82 10.41
N LEU A 111 -8.77 3.38 9.47
CA LEU A 111 -9.31 4.73 9.50
C LEU A 111 -10.74 4.70 10.06
N ALA A 112 -11.39 5.87 10.15
CA ALA A 112 -12.76 5.97 10.62
C ALA A 112 -13.76 5.17 9.76
N GLU A 113 -13.55 5.14 8.43
CA GLU A 113 -14.49 4.54 7.46
C GLU A 113 -13.88 3.36 6.69
N GLY A 114 -12.61 3.01 6.90
CA GLY A 114 -11.90 2.04 6.06
C GLY A 114 -10.52 1.67 6.56
N ALA A 115 -9.66 1.23 5.67
CA ALA A 115 -8.26 0.92 5.96
C ALA A 115 -7.29 1.78 5.16
N ARG A 116 -6.10 1.98 5.73
CA ARG A 116 -4.94 2.61 5.09
C ARG A 116 -3.81 1.60 5.05
N PHE A 117 -3.27 1.37 3.86
CA PHE A 117 -1.97 0.73 3.68
C PHE A 117 -0.93 1.81 3.43
N THR A 118 0.17 1.79 4.21
CA THR A 118 1.26 2.76 4.08
C THR A 118 2.53 2.05 3.66
N VAL A 119 3.08 2.44 2.51
CA VAL A 119 4.41 2.06 2.02
C VAL A 119 5.35 3.23 2.24
N ASP A 120 6.42 2.99 2.96
CA ASP A 120 7.45 3.98 3.30
C ASP A 120 8.80 3.52 2.75
N LEU A 121 9.32 4.26 1.78
CA LEU A 121 10.54 3.94 1.04
C LEU A 121 11.60 5.03 1.21
N PRO A 122 12.89 4.67 1.22
CA PRO A 122 13.96 5.65 1.13
C PRO A 122 13.91 6.36 -0.23
N ARG A 123 13.88 7.69 -0.19
CA ARG A 123 13.97 8.55 -1.37
C ARG A 123 15.39 8.53 -1.90
N LEU A 124 15.54 8.34 -3.21
CA LEU A 124 16.79 8.58 -3.89
C LEU A 124 16.98 10.10 -4.02
N VAL A 125 17.80 10.67 -3.13
CA VAL A 125 18.28 12.04 -3.25
C VAL A 125 19.57 12.00 -4.05
N VAL A 126 19.51 12.41 -5.32
CA VAL A 126 20.72 12.63 -6.12
C VAL A 126 21.30 13.98 -5.64
N PRO A 127 22.51 14.02 -5.06
CA PRO A 127 23.15 15.28 -4.73
C PRO A 127 23.29 16.10 -6.02
N ALA A 128 23.00 17.40 -5.95
CA ALA A 128 23.34 18.28 -7.06
C ALA A 128 24.85 18.13 -7.33
N PRO A 129 25.28 18.06 -8.60
CA PRO A 129 26.70 17.95 -8.90
C PRO A 129 27.45 19.09 -8.21
N GLU A 130 28.50 18.75 -7.45
CA GLU A 130 29.41 19.75 -6.91
C GLU A 130 29.94 20.56 -8.10
N MET A 131 29.58 21.84 -8.13
CA MET A 131 30.18 22.80 -9.07
C MET A 131 31.66 22.84 -8.73
N ALA A 132 32.48 22.16 -9.54
CA ALA A 132 33.93 22.27 -9.47
C ALA A 132 34.30 23.75 -9.67
N GLU A 133 34.87 24.35 -8.63
CA GLU A 133 35.54 25.66 -8.71
C GLU A 133 36.75 25.63 -9.65
#